data_AF-A0A2N0RXH0-F1
#
_entry.id   AF-A0A2N0RXH0-F1
#
_cell.length_a   1.000
_cell.length_b   1.000
_cell.length_c   1.000
_cell.angle_alpha   90.00
_cell.angle_beta   90.00
_cell.angle_gamma   90.00
#
_symmetry.space_group_name_H-M   'P 1'
#
loop_
_entity.id
_entity.type
_entity.pdbx_description
1 polymer ?
#
loop_
_entity_poly.entity_id
_entity_poly.type
_entity_poly.pdbx_seq_one_letter_code
_entity_poly.pdbx_strand_id
1 'polypeptide(L)'
;MDEIYNDCTKCYKLCNAIYFQHKFIDWTSGNNDIDKLIQATQLLSHKNVKVALELIPYHRLDDIKYIDENKFGKVYKANWIDGCIFRWSIYKRDWIRHQNMVVKLESLNNLKNVKFGFINKIRKDHEFYGITQDPETGNYLIVLKDICEKCNNVCNVIHFQNNFENWTSGNNDIDKLIQDTQLSSHNETTHVLEWIPYDRFYSIEYIKENKLGKVYRANWIDGCIWYWEEITQNWKRNDHMFVILESLNTPKIFTLELINKV
;
A
#
# COMPACT_ATOMS: atom_id res chain seq x y z
N MET A 1 28.53 4.20 -32.41
CA MET A 1 28.69 2.83 -31.88
C MET A 1 27.29 2.38 -31.55
N ASP A 2 26.70 1.62 -32.46
CA ASP A 2 25.25 1.42 -32.53
C ASP A 2 24.77 0.46 -31.45
N GLU A 3 23.98 0.96 -30.49
CA GLU A 3 23.17 0.11 -29.62
C GLU A 3 22.06 -0.50 -30.48
N ILE A 4 22.25 -1.75 -30.93
CA ILE A 4 21.18 -2.53 -31.54
C ILE A 4 20.16 -2.80 -30.43
N TYR A 5 19.15 -1.94 -30.33
CA TYR A 5 17.91 -2.24 -29.64
C TYR A 5 17.27 -3.43 -30.36
N ASN A 6 17.53 -4.63 -29.86
CA ASN A 6 16.90 -5.83 -30.40
C ASN A 6 15.39 -5.72 -30.15
N ASP A 7 14.63 -5.53 -31.22
CA ASP A 7 13.18 -5.55 -31.15
C ASP A 7 12.69 -6.89 -30.63
N CYS A 8 11.68 -6.86 -29.76
CA CYS A 8 11.05 -8.07 -29.27
C CYS A 8 10.42 -8.83 -30.44
N THR A 9 10.82 -10.08 -30.67
CA THR A 9 10.29 -10.93 -31.75
C THR A 9 8.78 -11.15 -31.68
N LYS A 10 8.18 -11.02 -30.49
CA LYS A 10 6.73 -11.14 -30.27
C LYS A 10 5.97 -9.83 -30.42
N CYS A 11 6.61 -8.68 -30.17
CA CYS A 11 5.96 -7.38 -30.19
C CYS A 11 6.34 -6.54 -31.41
N TYR A 12 7.40 -6.93 -32.13
CA TYR A 12 8.01 -6.20 -33.24
C TYR A 12 8.37 -4.75 -32.88
N LYS A 13 8.75 -4.54 -31.62
CA LYS A 13 9.19 -3.27 -31.04
C LYS A 13 9.79 -3.49 -29.65
N LEU A 14 10.37 -2.45 -29.07
CA LEU A 14 10.72 -2.44 -27.65
C LEU A 14 9.51 -2.62 -26.73
N CYS A 15 9.71 -3.40 -25.68
CA CYS A 15 8.69 -3.72 -24.69
C CYS A 15 9.34 -4.05 -23.35
N ASN A 16 8.52 -4.21 -22.30
CA ASN A 16 9.00 -4.46 -20.94
C ASN A 16 9.98 -5.65 -20.87
N ALA A 17 9.71 -6.73 -21.59
CA ALA A 17 10.57 -7.91 -21.62
C ALA A 17 12.00 -7.60 -22.08
N ILE A 18 12.17 -6.74 -23.09
CA ILE A 18 13.48 -6.32 -23.59
C ILE A 18 14.16 -5.38 -22.59
N TYR A 19 13.41 -4.44 -22.00
CA TYR A 19 13.94 -3.53 -20.97
C TYR A 19 14.47 -4.30 -19.75
N PHE A 20 13.76 -5.35 -19.32
CA PHE A 20 14.26 -6.24 -18.26
C PHE A 20 15.46 -7.06 -18.71
N GLN A 21 15.43 -7.64 -19.92
CA GLN A 21 16.50 -8.50 -20.44
C GLN A 21 17.86 -7.79 -20.44
N HIS A 22 17.89 -6.49 -20.79
CA HIS A 22 19.12 -5.70 -20.75
C HIS A 22 19.76 -5.58 -19.35
N LYS A 23 19.00 -5.88 -18.29
CA LYS A 23 19.43 -5.78 -16.89
C LYS A 23 19.77 -7.13 -16.25
N PHE A 24 19.65 -8.24 -16.98
CA PHE A 24 19.87 -9.58 -16.38
C PHE A 24 21.30 -9.84 -15.92
N ILE A 25 22.27 -9.16 -16.52
CA ILE A 25 23.68 -9.26 -16.11
C ILE A 25 24.02 -8.37 -14.90
N ASP A 26 23.12 -7.44 -14.53
CA ASP A 26 23.37 -6.44 -13.50
C ASP A 26 23.03 -6.95 -12.08
N TRP A 27 22.39 -8.12 -11.94
CA TRP A 27 21.96 -8.65 -10.65
C TRP A 27 21.93 -10.18 -10.60
N THR A 28 22.06 -10.73 -9.39
CA THR A 28 21.78 -12.13 -9.06
C THR A 28 21.24 -12.19 -7.64
N SER A 29 20.34 -13.14 -7.37
CA SER A 29 19.86 -13.44 -6.02
C SER A 29 20.81 -14.37 -5.24
N GLY A 30 21.88 -14.86 -5.86
CA GLY A 30 22.72 -15.93 -5.32
C GLY A 30 22.11 -17.34 -5.49
N ASN A 31 20.90 -17.45 -6.05
CA ASN A 31 20.25 -18.72 -6.34
C ASN A 31 19.77 -18.77 -7.81
N ASN A 32 20.36 -19.68 -8.60
CA ASN A 32 20.09 -19.82 -10.02
C ASN A 32 18.64 -20.16 -10.36
N ASP A 33 17.93 -20.89 -9.49
CA ASP A 33 16.53 -21.25 -9.72
C ASP A 33 15.60 -20.05 -9.48
N ILE A 34 15.91 -19.23 -8.47
CA ILE A 34 15.21 -17.97 -8.22
C ILE A 34 15.49 -16.97 -9.35
N ASP A 35 16.73 -16.85 -9.80
CA ASP A 35 17.11 -15.98 -10.91
C ASP A 35 16.34 -16.34 -12.18
N LYS A 36 16.34 -17.63 -12.56
CA LYS A 36 15.57 -18.13 -13.71
C LYS A 36 14.08 -17.87 -13.58
N LEU A 37 13.52 -18.05 -12.39
CA LEU A 37 12.11 -17.79 -12.13
C LEU A 37 11.77 -16.31 -12.38
N ILE A 38 12.53 -15.40 -11.77
CA ILE A 38 12.34 -13.95 -11.92
C ILE A 38 12.48 -13.55 -13.39
N GLN A 39 13.57 -13.96 -14.05
CA GLN A 39 13.83 -13.67 -15.46
C GLN A 39 12.71 -14.22 -16.37
N ALA A 40 12.23 -15.45 -16.12
CA ALA A 40 11.13 -16.03 -16.89
C ALA A 40 9.84 -15.19 -16.79
N THR A 41 9.51 -14.69 -15.60
CA THR A 41 8.34 -13.80 -15.42
C THR A 41 8.53 -12.44 -16.10
N GLN A 42 9.74 -11.88 -16.04
CA GLN A 42 10.10 -10.62 -16.69
C GLN A 42 10.02 -10.73 -18.21
N LEU A 43 10.47 -11.83 -18.80
CA LEU A 43 10.38 -12.07 -20.25
C LEU A 43 8.94 -12.20 -20.76
N LEU A 44 7.98 -12.55 -19.89
CA LEU A 44 6.56 -12.64 -20.25
C LEU A 44 5.81 -11.31 -20.11
N SER A 45 6.42 -10.31 -19.49
CA SER A 45 5.78 -9.05 -19.09
C SER A 45 5.56 -8.03 -20.22
N HIS A 46 5.66 -8.45 -21.48
CA HIS A 46 5.68 -7.61 -22.69
C HIS A 46 4.84 -6.33 -22.64
N LYS A 47 3.52 -6.47 -22.42
CA LYS A 47 2.57 -5.35 -22.31
C LYS A 47 2.15 -5.05 -20.87
N ASN A 48 2.29 -6.02 -19.97
CA ASN A 48 1.83 -5.92 -18.60
C ASN A 48 3.00 -6.18 -17.64
N VAL A 49 3.53 -5.11 -17.07
CA VAL A 49 4.68 -5.17 -16.16
C VAL A 49 4.37 -5.91 -14.85
N LYS A 50 3.10 -5.95 -14.44
CA LYS A 50 2.65 -6.65 -13.22
C LYS A 50 2.88 -8.17 -13.25
N VAL A 51 3.17 -8.72 -14.43
CA VAL A 51 3.54 -10.13 -14.60
C VAL A 51 5.00 -10.37 -14.17
N ALA A 52 5.85 -9.35 -14.20
CA ALA A 52 7.25 -9.47 -13.79
C ALA A 52 7.36 -9.55 -12.27
N LEU A 53 8.10 -10.53 -11.78
CA LEU A 53 8.65 -10.47 -10.43
C LEU A 53 9.88 -9.58 -10.43
N GLU A 54 10.10 -8.92 -9.30
CA GLU A 54 11.29 -8.13 -9.01
C GLU A 54 12.18 -8.88 -8.01
N LEU A 55 13.50 -8.77 -8.17
CA LEU A 55 14.41 -9.05 -7.06
C LEU A 55 14.46 -7.80 -6.18
N ILE A 56 13.96 -7.91 -4.96
CA ILE A 56 13.83 -6.79 -4.02
C ILE A 56 14.96 -6.90 -2.99
N PRO A 57 15.93 -5.97 -2.97
CA PRO A 57 16.97 -5.98 -1.95
C PRO A 57 16.33 -5.81 -0.56
N TYR A 58 16.68 -6.69 0.38
CA TYR A 58 16.02 -6.75 1.69
C TYR A 58 16.07 -5.44 2.47
N HIS A 59 17.18 -4.69 2.38
CA HIS A 59 17.34 -3.39 3.03
C HIS A 59 16.41 -2.28 2.49
N ARG A 60 15.66 -2.54 1.40
CA ARG A 60 14.60 -1.64 0.89
C ARG A 60 13.24 -1.92 1.54
N LEU A 61 13.16 -2.91 2.41
CA LEU A 61 12.00 -3.22 3.24
C LEU A 61 12.30 -2.73 4.67
N ASP A 62 11.45 -1.85 5.18
CA ASP A 62 11.54 -1.33 6.54
C ASP A 62 10.32 -1.75 7.38
N ASP A 63 10.42 -1.51 8.69
CA ASP A 63 9.35 -1.77 9.66
C ASP A 63 8.74 -3.18 9.54
N ILE A 64 9.62 -4.18 9.38
CA ILE A 64 9.19 -5.57 9.17
C ILE A 64 8.60 -6.11 10.47
N LYS A 65 7.28 -6.36 10.47
CA LYS A 65 6.50 -6.82 11.62
C LYS A 65 5.90 -8.18 11.35
N TYR A 66 6.04 -9.11 12.29
CA TYR A 66 5.36 -10.39 12.23
C TYR A 66 3.84 -10.19 12.35
N ILE A 67 3.07 -10.84 11.47
CA ILE A 67 1.60 -10.80 11.49
C ILE A 67 1.06 -12.11 12.06
N ASP A 68 1.42 -13.23 11.43
CA ASP A 68 0.84 -14.53 11.70
C ASP A 68 1.72 -15.65 11.09
N GLU A 69 1.35 -16.91 11.30
CA GLU A 69 1.96 -18.06 10.67
C GLU A 69 0.86 -18.92 10.02
N ASN A 70 0.97 -19.12 8.71
CA ASN A 70 0.05 -19.94 7.93
C ASN A 70 0.72 -21.24 7.47
N LYS A 71 0.00 -22.07 6.70
CA LYS A 71 0.52 -23.34 6.18
C LYS A 71 1.76 -23.20 5.26
N PHE A 72 2.05 -22.01 4.77
CA PHE A 72 3.23 -21.68 3.96
C PHE A 72 4.38 -21.11 4.81
N GLY A 73 4.11 -20.73 6.05
CA GLY A 73 5.10 -20.29 7.05
C GLY A 73 4.75 -18.93 7.64
N LYS A 74 5.76 -18.28 8.21
CA LYS A 74 5.63 -16.97 8.82
C LYS A 74 5.27 -15.90 7.79
N VAL A 75 4.36 -15.03 8.20
CA VAL A 75 3.84 -13.90 7.45
C VAL A 75 4.27 -12.62 8.14
N TYR A 76 4.76 -11.67 7.36
CA TYR A 76 5.17 -10.35 7.85
C TYR A 76 4.51 -9.23 7.05
N LYS A 77 4.41 -8.06 7.68
CA LYS A 77 4.10 -6.77 7.07
C LYS A 77 5.38 -5.96 6.98
N ALA A 78 5.56 -5.19 5.93
CA ALA A 78 6.71 -4.29 5.79
C ALA A 78 6.34 -3.08 4.93
N ASN A 79 7.06 -1.96 5.08
CA ASN A 79 7.02 -0.89 4.09
C ASN A 79 8.13 -1.09 3.07
N TRP A 80 7.79 -0.93 1.80
CA TRP A 80 8.70 -1.00 0.67
C TRP A 80 8.91 0.40 0.10
N ILE A 81 10.10 0.96 0.36
CA ILE A 81 10.41 2.37 0.06
C ILE A 81 10.43 2.68 -1.44
N ASP A 82 10.85 1.72 -2.27
CA ASP A 82 10.84 1.90 -3.72
C ASP A 82 9.45 1.78 -4.33
N GLY A 83 8.57 1.00 -3.69
CA GLY A 83 7.33 0.48 -4.26
C GLY A 83 7.52 -0.34 -5.55
N CYS A 84 6.43 -0.88 -6.09
CA CYS A 84 6.49 -1.74 -7.27
C CYS A 84 6.60 -0.97 -8.59
N ILE A 85 7.12 -1.63 -9.62
CA ILE A 85 7.20 -1.05 -10.97
C ILE A 85 5.81 -0.78 -11.52
N PHE A 86 5.56 0.47 -11.93
CA PHE A 86 4.33 0.89 -12.58
C PHE A 86 4.43 0.85 -14.11
N ARG A 87 5.45 1.50 -14.69
CA ARG A 87 5.68 1.50 -16.15
C ARG A 87 7.07 1.99 -16.54
N TRP A 88 7.52 1.66 -17.75
CA TRP A 88 8.74 2.23 -18.32
C TRP A 88 8.55 3.69 -18.74
N SER A 89 9.57 4.52 -18.51
CA SER A 89 9.64 5.89 -19.02
C SER A 89 10.74 6.00 -20.08
N ILE A 90 10.34 6.29 -21.32
CA ILE A 90 11.29 6.53 -22.41
C ILE A 90 12.19 7.75 -22.16
N TYR A 91 11.68 8.77 -21.46
CA TYR A 91 12.41 10.01 -21.18
C TYR A 91 13.45 9.83 -20.08
N LYS A 92 13.06 9.14 -18.99
CA LYS A 92 14.00 8.83 -17.89
C LYS A 92 14.92 7.67 -18.22
N ARG A 93 14.59 6.88 -19.25
CA ARG A 93 15.21 5.58 -19.57
C ARG A 93 15.26 4.66 -18.34
N ASP A 94 14.18 4.69 -17.55
CA ASP A 94 14.06 3.95 -16.30
C ASP A 94 12.60 3.66 -15.96
N TRP A 95 12.38 2.77 -15.00
CA TRP A 95 11.08 2.41 -14.45
C TRP A 95 10.52 3.52 -13.56
N ILE A 96 9.28 3.92 -13.84
CA ILE A 96 8.45 4.67 -12.89
C ILE A 96 7.86 3.65 -11.93
N ARG A 97 7.93 3.95 -10.63
CA ARG A 97 7.43 3.12 -9.55
C ARG A 97 6.29 3.80 -8.80
N HIS A 98 5.43 3.00 -8.19
CA HIS A 98 4.65 3.44 -7.03
C HIS A 98 5.62 3.76 -5.88
N GLN A 99 5.28 4.67 -4.97
CA GLN A 99 6.18 5.05 -3.87
C GLN A 99 5.66 4.53 -2.53
N ASN A 100 6.55 4.14 -1.60
CA ASN A 100 6.23 3.83 -0.20
C ASN A 100 5.01 2.89 -0.04
N MET A 101 5.14 1.66 -0.55
CA MET A 101 4.04 0.69 -0.50
C MET A 101 4.12 -0.18 0.75
N VAL A 102 2.99 -0.41 1.40
CA VAL A 102 2.89 -1.48 2.41
C VAL A 102 2.68 -2.82 1.71
N VAL A 103 3.47 -3.81 2.08
CA VAL A 103 3.49 -5.15 1.46
C VAL A 103 3.45 -6.25 2.51
N LYS A 104 3.03 -7.43 2.07
CA LYS A 104 3.08 -8.65 2.85
C LYS A 104 4.23 -9.54 2.36
N LEU A 105 4.98 -10.09 3.31
CA LEU A 105 6.09 -11.00 3.07
C LEU A 105 5.72 -12.40 3.57
N GLU A 106 5.94 -13.42 2.73
CA GLU A 106 5.69 -14.81 3.11
C GLU A 106 6.89 -15.70 2.75
N SER A 107 7.21 -16.68 3.59
CA SER A 107 8.35 -17.57 3.34
C SER A 107 8.15 -18.47 2.11
N LEU A 108 9.18 -18.54 1.26
CA LEU A 108 9.24 -19.47 0.13
C LEU A 108 9.74 -20.86 0.53
N ASN A 109 10.25 -21.06 1.75
CA ASN A 109 10.94 -22.30 2.16
C ASN A 109 10.08 -23.57 2.11
N ASN A 110 8.77 -23.43 2.28
CA ASN A 110 7.84 -24.57 2.18
C ASN A 110 7.46 -24.91 0.73
N LEU A 111 7.85 -24.07 -0.23
CA LEU A 111 7.71 -24.36 -1.64
C LEU A 111 8.90 -25.19 -2.10
N LYS A 112 8.97 -26.45 -1.62
CA LYS A 112 9.98 -27.47 -2.02
C LYS A 112 10.09 -27.67 -3.54
N ASN A 113 9.20 -27.05 -4.32
CA ASN A 113 9.27 -26.91 -5.76
C ASN A 113 8.59 -25.58 -6.17
N VAL A 114 9.26 -24.42 -6.02
CA VAL A 114 8.81 -23.16 -6.65
C VAL A 114 8.93 -23.31 -8.18
N LYS A 115 8.05 -24.10 -8.77
CA LYS A 115 7.94 -24.21 -10.22
C LYS A 115 7.16 -23.00 -10.70
N PHE A 116 7.61 -22.40 -11.80
CA PHE A 116 6.94 -21.31 -12.49
C PHE A 116 5.42 -21.54 -12.67
N GLY A 117 5.01 -22.79 -12.97
CA GLY A 117 3.60 -23.17 -13.10
C GLY A 117 2.78 -23.06 -11.80
N PHE A 118 3.40 -23.20 -10.63
CA PHE A 118 2.76 -22.99 -9.33
C PHE A 118 2.50 -21.50 -9.09
N ILE A 119 3.51 -20.64 -9.30
CA ILE A 119 3.38 -19.18 -9.14
C ILE A 119 2.29 -18.61 -10.06
N ASN A 120 2.24 -19.04 -11.32
CA ASN A 120 1.19 -18.59 -12.24
C ASN A 120 -0.21 -19.07 -11.83
N LYS A 121 -0.32 -20.18 -11.11
CA LYS A 121 -1.60 -20.71 -10.64
C LYS A 121 -2.11 -19.90 -9.44
N ILE A 122 -1.24 -19.56 -8.50
CA ILE A 122 -1.57 -18.72 -7.32
C ILE A 122 -1.74 -17.23 -7.68
N ARG A 123 -1.13 -16.77 -8.78
CA ARG A 123 -1.27 -15.40 -9.32
C ARG A 123 -2.70 -14.98 -9.68
N LYS A 124 -3.61 -15.94 -9.82
CA LYS A 124 -5.02 -15.63 -10.10
C LYS A 124 -5.70 -14.90 -8.94
N ASP A 125 -5.24 -15.18 -7.72
CA ASP A 125 -5.89 -14.70 -6.50
C ASP A 125 -5.03 -13.65 -5.77
N HIS A 126 -3.73 -13.56 -6.09
CA HIS A 126 -2.79 -12.67 -5.41
C HIS A 126 -1.85 -11.97 -6.41
N GLU A 127 -1.65 -10.66 -6.23
CA GLU A 127 -0.68 -9.87 -7.00
C GLU A 127 0.70 -9.97 -6.31
N PHE A 128 1.67 -10.62 -6.98
CA PHE A 128 3.04 -10.77 -6.48
C PHE A 128 3.94 -9.73 -7.11
N TYR A 129 4.69 -9.01 -6.28
CA TYR A 129 5.63 -8.00 -6.72
C TYR A 129 7.02 -8.57 -6.94
N GLY A 130 7.49 -9.45 -6.06
CA GLY A 130 8.87 -9.88 -6.14
C GLY A 130 9.28 -10.88 -5.10
N ILE A 131 10.59 -11.08 -5.02
CA ILE A 131 11.25 -11.98 -4.09
C ILE A 131 12.36 -11.20 -3.42
N THR A 132 12.52 -11.40 -2.11
CA THR A 132 13.64 -10.90 -1.33
C THR A 132 14.32 -12.05 -0.60
N GLN A 133 15.56 -11.85 -0.14
CA GLN A 133 16.27 -12.80 0.70
C GLN A 133 16.55 -12.16 2.04
N ASP A 134 16.09 -12.79 3.10
CA ASP A 134 16.45 -12.43 4.46
C ASP A 134 17.96 -12.71 4.68
N PRO A 135 18.78 -11.67 4.93
CA PRO A 135 20.21 -11.83 5.08
C PRO A 135 20.61 -12.54 6.38
N GLU A 136 19.75 -12.54 7.41
CA GLU A 136 20.04 -13.20 8.69
C GLU A 136 19.79 -14.70 8.60
N THR A 137 18.67 -15.09 8.00
CA THR A 137 18.25 -16.49 7.93
C THR A 137 18.65 -17.18 6.62
N GLY A 138 19.02 -16.41 5.59
CA GLY A 138 19.28 -16.89 4.23
C GLY A 138 18.01 -17.29 3.47
N ASN A 139 16.84 -17.14 4.08
CA ASN A 139 15.57 -17.60 3.52
C ASN A 139 15.04 -16.63 2.47
N TYR A 140 14.46 -17.17 1.40
CA TYR A 140 13.75 -16.34 0.43
C TYR A 140 12.31 -16.09 0.89
N LEU A 141 11.86 -14.85 0.76
CA LEU A 141 10.50 -14.41 1.04
C LEU A 141 9.89 -13.88 -0.27
N ILE A 142 8.62 -14.18 -0.49
CA ILE A 142 7.85 -13.57 -1.57
C ILE A 142 7.19 -12.30 -1.07
N VAL A 143 7.23 -11.25 -1.89
CA VAL A 143 6.61 -9.95 -1.62
C VAL A 143 5.33 -9.87 -2.42
N LEU A 144 4.20 -9.72 -1.74
CA LEU A 144 2.88 -9.69 -2.34
C LEU A 144 2.07 -8.49 -1.84
N LYS A 145 1.05 -8.16 -2.64
CA LYS A 145 0.06 -7.14 -2.30
C LYS A 145 -0.82 -7.63 -1.15
N ASP A 146 -1.02 -6.76 -0.17
CA ASP A 146 -2.02 -6.98 0.87
C ASP A 146 -3.43 -6.73 0.31
N ILE A 147 -4.36 -7.66 0.50
CA ILE A 147 -5.70 -7.60 -0.09
C ILE A 147 -6.77 -7.74 0.99
N CYS A 148 -7.87 -7.01 0.81
CA CYS A 148 -9.04 -7.16 1.66
C CYS A 148 -9.78 -8.45 1.30
N GLU A 149 -9.89 -9.39 2.25
CA GLU A 149 -10.56 -10.67 2.04
C GLU A 149 -12.01 -10.51 1.56
N LYS A 150 -12.72 -9.51 2.09
CA LYS A 150 -14.12 -9.24 1.73
C LYS A 150 -14.28 -8.71 0.31
N CYS A 151 -13.34 -7.88 -0.16
CA CYS A 151 -13.42 -7.24 -1.47
C CYS A 151 -12.66 -8.00 -2.56
N ASN A 152 -11.81 -8.95 -2.16
CA ASN A 152 -10.86 -9.65 -3.04
C ASN A 152 -10.00 -8.69 -3.89
N ASN A 153 -9.69 -7.52 -3.33
CA ASN A 153 -8.87 -6.48 -3.94
C ASN A 153 -8.31 -5.56 -2.84
N VAL A 154 -7.52 -4.56 -3.23
CA VAL A 154 -7.17 -3.46 -2.33
C VAL A 154 -8.31 -2.46 -2.31
N CYS A 155 -8.71 -2.09 -1.10
CA CYS A 155 -9.82 -1.18 -0.86
C CYS A 155 -9.45 -0.21 0.28
N ASN A 156 -10.30 0.78 0.53
CA ASN A 156 -10.05 1.84 1.50
C ASN A 156 -9.70 1.31 2.91
N VAL A 157 -10.28 0.19 3.33
CA VAL A 157 -9.98 -0.46 4.62
C VAL A 157 -8.49 -0.79 4.76
N ILE A 158 -7.85 -1.33 3.71
CA ILE A 158 -6.42 -1.65 3.75
C ILE A 158 -5.59 -0.37 3.93
N HIS A 159 -5.94 0.69 3.21
CA HIS A 159 -5.26 1.99 3.32
C HIS A 159 -5.42 2.61 4.71
N PHE A 160 -6.61 2.52 5.30
CA PHE A 160 -6.84 2.98 6.67
C PHE A 160 -6.05 2.17 7.70
N GLN A 161 -6.12 0.84 7.63
CA GLN A 161 -5.38 -0.06 8.52
C GLN A 161 -3.87 0.20 8.49
N ASN A 162 -3.33 0.51 7.31
CA ASN A 162 -1.92 0.87 7.15
C ASN A 162 -1.53 2.18 7.82
N ASN A 163 -2.51 3.03 8.18
CA ASN A 163 -2.28 4.34 8.78
C ASN A 163 -2.66 4.41 10.27
N PHE A 164 -3.19 3.33 10.88
CA PHE A 164 -3.65 3.36 12.27
C PHE A 164 -2.54 3.67 13.28
N GLU A 165 -1.30 3.31 12.98
CA GLU A 165 -0.15 3.58 13.87
C GLU A 165 0.39 5.01 13.72
N ASN A 166 -0.05 5.75 12.70
CA ASN A 166 0.47 7.09 12.39
C ASN A 166 -0.29 8.21 13.10
N TRP A 167 -1.36 7.89 13.83
CA TRP A 167 -2.13 8.88 14.60
C TRP A 167 -2.78 8.25 15.83
N THR A 168 -3.03 9.08 16.84
CA THR A 168 -3.88 8.76 17.99
C THR A 168 -4.48 10.06 18.51
N SER A 169 -5.70 9.99 19.03
CA SER A 169 -6.31 11.08 19.79
C SER A 169 -5.80 11.19 21.22
N GLY A 170 -5.05 10.19 21.69
CA GLY A 170 -4.76 9.99 23.11
C GLY A 170 -5.94 9.40 23.90
N ASN A 171 -7.05 9.06 23.24
CA ASN A 171 -8.21 8.40 23.83
C ASN A 171 -8.61 7.16 23.02
N ASN A 172 -8.44 5.98 23.62
CA ASN A 172 -8.69 4.70 22.96
C ASN A 172 -10.13 4.51 22.48
N ASP A 173 -11.12 5.06 23.20
CA ASP A 173 -12.53 4.93 22.80
C ASP A 173 -12.84 5.77 21.55
N ILE A 174 -12.24 6.96 21.46
CA ILE A 174 -12.34 7.82 20.27
C ILE A 174 -11.60 7.18 19.09
N ASP A 175 -10.38 6.71 19.33
CA ASP A 175 -9.57 6.05 18.30
C ASP A 175 -10.32 4.84 17.74
N LYS A 176 -10.91 4.01 18.61
CA LYS A 176 -11.72 2.86 18.21
C LYS A 176 -12.95 3.27 17.42
N LEU A 177 -13.70 4.28 17.85
CA LEU A 177 -14.87 4.78 17.11
C LEU A 177 -14.48 5.19 15.68
N ILE A 178 -13.39 5.94 15.54
CA ILE A 178 -12.89 6.39 14.24
C ILE A 178 -12.46 5.18 13.40
N GLN A 179 -11.65 4.27 13.97
CA GLN A 179 -11.19 3.05 13.29
C GLN A 179 -12.36 2.16 12.85
N ASP A 180 -13.41 2.00 13.66
CA ASP A 180 -14.58 1.18 13.33
C ASP A 180 -15.32 1.74 12.09
N THR A 181 -15.44 3.07 11.95
CA THR A 181 -15.99 3.67 10.73
C THR A 181 -15.08 3.47 9.52
N GLN A 182 -13.76 3.55 9.71
CA GLN A 182 -12.77 3.33 8.66
C GLN A 182 -12.74 1.88 8.18
N LEU A 183 -12.84 0.90 9.09
CA LEU A 183 -12.89 -0.53 8.80
C LEU A 183 -14.17 -0.97 8.11
N SER A 184 -15.24 -0.17 8.20
CA SER A 184 -16.52 -0.43 7.54
C SER A 184 -16.59 0.13 6.11
N SER A 185 -15.70 1.07 5.78
CA SER A 185 -15.72 1.85 4.54
C SER A 185 -14.81 1.26 3.48
N HIS A 186 -15.32 0.29 2.71
CA HIS A 186 -14.53 -0.39 1.68
C HIS A 186 -14.38 0.42 0.38
N ASN A 187 -15.47 0.99 -0.12
CA ASN A 187 -15.50 1.59 -1.47
C ASN A 187 -15.70 3.11 -1.46
N GLU A 188 -16.22 3.67 -0.37
CA GLU A 188 -16.53 5.09 -0.25
C GLU A 188 -15.89 5.66 1.01
N THR A 189 -15.56 6.95 0.97
CA THR A 189 -14.97 7.70 2.09
C THR A 189 -15.93 8.73 2.68
N THR A 190 -17.14 8.84 2.11
CA THR A 190 -18.14 9.88 2.41
C THR A 190 -18.57 9.95 3.87
N HIS A 191 -18.68 8.80 4.54
CA HIS A 191 -19.14 8.68 5.92
C HIS A 191 -18.04 8.25 6.90
N VAL A 192 -16.78 8.31 6.46
CA VAL A 192 -15.64 7.94 7.30
C VAL A 192 -15.32 9.05 8.29
N LEU A 193 -15.15 8.70 9.57
CA LEU A 193 -14.59 9.62 10.54
C LEU A 193 -13.06 9.69 10.38
N GLU A 194 -12.52 10.88 10.59
CA GLU A 194 -11.10 11.16 10.55
C GLU A 194 -10.65 11.79 11.87
N TRP A 195 -9.49 11.36 12.37
CA TRP A 195 -8.79 12.13 13.38
C TRP A 195 -8.09 13.31 12.70
N ILE A 196 -8.38 14.52 13.17
CA ILE A 196 -7.83 15.75 12.62
C ILE A 196 -7.06 16.47 13.73
N PRO A 197 -5.73 16.59 13.63
CA PRO A 197 -4.94 17.38 14.58
C PRO A 197 -5.43 18.84 14.62
N TYR A 198 -5.51 19.43 15.82
CA TYR A 198 -6.14 20.73 16.01
C TYR A 198 -5.41 21.87 15.27
N ASP A 199 -4.10 21.74 15.08
CA ASP A 199 -3.27 22.67 14.32
C ASP A 199 -3.54 22.67 12.80
N ARG A 200 -4.37 21.75 12.30
CA ARG A 200 -4.89 21.76 10.93
C ARG A 200 -6.05 22.74 10.73
N PHE A 201 -6.51 23.40 11.80
CA PHE A 201 -7.55 24.42 11.76
C PHE A 201 -6.99 25.83 11.93
N TYR A 202 -7.52 26.80 11.18
CA TYR A 202 -7.15 28.22 11.30
C TYR A 202 -8.36 29.14 11.11
N SER A 203 -8.18 30.43 11.43
CA SER A 203 -9.26 31.43 11.45
C SER A 203 -10.47 30.95 12.26
N ILE A 204 -10.21 30.49 13.48
CA ILE A 204 -11.23 29.91 14.36
C ILE A 204 -12.04 31.04 15.00
N GLU A 205 -13.34 31.07 14.72
CA GLU A 205 -14.28 32.10 15.16
C GLU A 205 -15.37 31.49 16.02
N TYR A 206 -15.62 32.06 17.20
CA TYR A 206 -16.73 31.63 18.06
C TYR A 206 -18.08 32.01 17.44
N ILE A 207 -19.02 31.05 17.44
CA ILE A 207 -20.39 31.26 16.98
C ILE A 207 -21.33 31.42 18.18
N LYS A 208 -21.41 30.38 19.02
CA LYS A 208 -22.37 30.29 20.12
C LYS A 208 -21.97 29.20 21.11
N GLU A 209 -22.66 29.15 22.23
CA GLU A 209 -22.61 28.05 23.20
C GLU A 209 -23.98 27.38 23.27
N ASN A 210 -24.00 26.05 23.36
CA ASN A 210 -25.21 25.25 23.48
C ASN A 210 -25.07 24.25 24.65
N LYS A 211 -26.01 23.31 24.79
CA LYS A 211 -26.00 22.32 25.89
C LYS A 211 -24.82 21.33 25.83
N LEU A 212 -24.23 21.12 24.65
CA LEU A 212 -23.11 20.20 24.42
C LEU A 212 -21.76 20.90 24.64
N GLY A 213 -21.66 22.17 24.22
CA GLY A 213 -20.52 23.04 24.49
C GLY A 213 -20.47 24.25 23.56
N LYS A 214 -19.26 24.77 23.36
CA LYS A 214 -18.97 25.91 22.48
C LYS A 214 -18.83 25.47 21.04
N VAL A 215 -19.42 26.25 20.14
CA VAL A 215 -19.45 26.03 18.70
C VAL A 215 -18.65 27.12 18.02
N TYR A 216 -17.76 26.71 17.12
CA TYR A 216 -16.86 27.57 16.37
C TYR A 216 -16.95 27.26 14.87
N ARG A 217 -16.63 28.25 14.06
CA ARG A 217 -16.34 28.10 12.64
C ARG A 217 -14.83 28.08 12.45
N ALA A 218 -14.31 27.23 11.57
CA ALA A 218 -12.89 27.22 11.22
C ALA A 218 -12.66 26.86 9.76
N ASN A 219 -11.47 27.20 9.26
CA ASN A 219 -10.93 26.67 8.01
C ASN A 219 -10.13 25.41 8.31
N TRP A 220 -10.34 24.34 7.55
CA TRP A 220 -9.53 23.13 7.60
C TRP A 220 -8.58 23.09 6.40
N ILE A 221 -7.28 23.03 6.68
CA ILE A 221 -6.21 23.09 5.67
C ILE A 221 -6.31 21.92 4.69
N ASP A 222 -6.40 20.69 5.21
CA ASP A 222 -6.36 19.48 4.39
C ASP A 222 -7.68 19.22 3.67
N GLY A 223 -8.79 19.53 4.34
CA GLY A 223 -10.11 19.08 3.93
C GLY A 223 -10.32 17.56 4.00
N CYS A 224 -11.54 17.12 3.68
CA CYS A 224 -11.93 15.72 3.83
C CYS A 224 -11.30 14.81 2.78
N ILE A 225 -11.12 13.54 3.13
CA ILE A 225 -10.65 12.51 2.19
C ILE A 225 -11.61 12.37 1.02
N TRP A 226 -11.04 12.37 -0.19
CA TRP A 226 -11.76 12.15 -1.44
C TRP A 226 -11.53 10.75 -2.04
N TYR A 227 -10.29 10.38 -2.36
CA TYR A 227 -9.94 9.06 -2.89
C TYR A 227 -8.48 8.70 -2.66
N TRP A 228 -8.12 7.43 -2.80
CA TRP A 228 -6.73 6.96 -2.69
C TRP A 228 -5.97 7.09 -4.01
N GLU A 229 -4.84 7.80 -4.01
CA GLU A 229 -3.97 7.92 -5.18
C GLU A 229 -2.85 6.87 -5.16
N GLU A 230 -2.98 5.89 -6.05
CA GLU A 230 -2.08 4.72 -6.13
C GLU A 230 -0.61 5.09 -6.40
N ILE A 231 -0.31 6.12 -7.18
CA ILE A 231 1.09 6.43 -7.51
C ILE A 231 1.84 6.94 -6.29
N THR A 232 1.22 7.86 -5.55
CA THR A 232 1.81 8.50 -4.37
C THR A 232 1.55 7.74 -3.07
N GLN A 233 0.71 6.70 -3.11
CA GLN A 233 0.24 5.94 -1.95
C GLN A 233 -0.24 6.87 -0.84
N ASN A 234 -1.15 7.80 -1.19
CA ASN A 234 -1.67 8.81 -0.27
C ASN A 234 -3.12 9.17 -0.60
N TRP A 235 -3.86 9.63 0.42
CA TRP A 235 -5.20 10.17 0.25
C TRP A 235 -5.16 11.52 -0.48
N LYS A 236 -5.93 11.63 -1.55
CA LYS A 236 -6.32 12.92 -2.14
C LYS A 236 -7.47 13.50 -1.32
N ARG A 237 -7.42 14.81 -1.14
CA ARG A 237 -8.35 15.52 -0.27
C ARG A 237 -9.01 16.67 -1.02
N ASN A 238 -10.17 17.07 -0.53
CA ASN A 238 -10.86 18.27 -0.99
C ASN A 238 -10.32 19.49 -0.22
N ASP A 239 -9.13 19.94 -0.63
CA ASP A 239 -8.36 20.98 0.06
C ASP A 239 -9.21 22.23 0.39
N HIS A 240 -8.90 22.87 1.53
CA HIS A 240 -9.49 24.14 1.99
C HIS A 240 -11.02 24.14 2.11
N MET A 241 -11.53 23.54 3.19
CA MET A 241 -12.97 23.53 3.50
C MET A 241 -13.31 24.27 4.79
N PHE A 242 -14.52 24.82 4.85
CA PHE A 242 -15.06 25.36 6.10
C PHE A 242 -15.70 24.24 6.92
N VAL A 243 -15.45 24.24 8.22
CA VAL A 243 -16.00 23.28 9.17
C VAL A 243 -16.59 23.98 10.38
N ILE A 244 -17.47 23.25 11.07
CA ILE A 244 -17.96 23.61 12.39
C ILE A 244 -17.22 22.75 13.41
N LEU A 245 -16.59 23.38 14.39
CA LEU A 245 -15.96 22.72 15.52
C LEU A 245 -16.88 22.86 16.73
N GLU A 246 -17.35 21.74 17.28
CA GLU A 246 -18.18 21.71 18.47
C GLU A 246 -17.40 21.04 19.61
N SER A 247 -17.13 21.79 20.68
CA SER A 247 -16.44 21.24 21.85
C SER A 247 -17.39 20.32 22.61
N LEU A 248 -16.95 19.09 22.90
CA LEU A 248 -17.73 18.12 23.67
C LEU A 248 -17.18 18.05 25.10
N ASN A 249 -17.91 18.60 26.07
CA ASN A 249 -17.57 18.41 27.49
C ASN A 249 -17.77 16.92 27.85
N THR A 250 -16.72 16.15 28.18
CA THR A 250 -16.82 14.68 28.40
C THR A 250 -16.52 14.28 29.86
N PRO A 251 -17.28 13.30 30.42
CA PRO A 251 -17.25 11.88 30.01
C PRO A 251 -18.58 11.23 29.55
N LYS A 252 -19.75 11.88 29.69
CA LYS A 252 -21.07 11.22 29.54
C LYS A 252 -21.63 11.10 28.11
N ILE A 253 -21.00 11.70 27.10
CA ILE A 253 -21.55 11.80 25.73
C ILE A 253 -21.25 10.53 24.89
N PHE A 254 -20.18 9.79 25.21
CA PHE A 254 -19.77 8.61 24.44
C PHE A 254 -20.71 7.39 24.58
N THR A 255 -21.64 7.38 25.54
CA THR A 255 -22.49 6.22 25.77
C THR A 255 -23.76 6.13 24.92
N LEU A 256 -24.35 7.25 24.42
CA LEU A 256 -25.71 7.18 23.83
C LEU A 256 -26.04 8.17 22.69
N GLU A 257 -25.45 9.38 22.62
CA GLU A 257 -25.97 10.42 21.70
C GLU A 257 -25.22 10.57 20.38
N LEU A 258 -23.91 10.28 20.32
CA LEU A 258 -23.12 10.40 19.08
C LEU A 258 -23.33 9.22 18.12
N ILE A 259 -23.51 8.01 18.65
CA ILE A 259 -23.71 6.78 17.86
C ILE A 259 -25.01 6.83 17.04
N ASN A 260 -26.03 7.57 17.50
CA ASN A 260 -27.35 7.63 16.87
C ASN A 260 -27.48 8.71 15.78
N LYS A 261 -26.40 9.43 15.43
CA LYS A 261 -26.41 10.54 14.46
C LYS A 261 -25.45 10.38 13.29
N VAL A 262 -24.70 9.27 13.22
CA VAL A 262 -23.81 8.92 12.10
C VAL A 262 -24.51 7.90 11.20
#